data_AF-A0A962MSN6-F1
#
_entry.id   AF-A0A962MSN6-F1
#
_cell.length_a   1.000
_cell.length_b   1.000
_cell.length_c   1.000
_cell.angle_alpha   90.00
_cell.angle_beta   90.00
_cell.angle_gamma   90.00
#
_symmetry.space_group_name_H-M   'P 1'
#
loop_
_entity.id
_entity.type
_entity.pdbx_description
1 polymer ?
#
loop_
_entity_poly.entity_id
_entity_poly.type
_entity_poly.pdbx_seq_one_letter_code
_entity_poly.pdbx_strand_id
1 'polypeptide(L)'
;MDMEILVSAVLKAHGFPTTPNVLTVSVARLVKIDFHPPNMLLYAELDIQRGFAFNANLHINPRIRHRGIGARLQAAYEEICREARVTILINNNRNPAFWRKLGFRRLNPFRQMLLSRHLNIAFDKGSMYKVV
;
A
#
# COMPACT_ATOMS: atom_id res chain seq x y z
N MET A 1 -6.58 3.96 -17.80
CA MET A 1 -6.89 4.96 -16.78
C MET A 1 -5.57 5.49 -16.27
N ASP A 2 -5.41 6.81 -16.21
CA ASP A 2 -4.21 7.43 -15.67
C ASP A 2 -4.10 7.13 -14.16
N MET A 3 -2.93 6.67 -13.70
CA MET A 3 -2.72 6.32 -12.30
C MET A 3 -2.88 7.51 -11.37
N GLU A 4 -2.54 8.72 -11.83
CA GLU A 4 -2.70 9.93 -11.03
C GLU A 4 -4.19 10.22 -10.79
N ILE A 5 -5.00 10.09 -11.84
CA ILE A 5 -6.45 10.26 -11.79
C ILE A 5 -7.08 9.20 -10.88
N LEU A 6 -6.67 7.94 -11.02
CA LEU A 6 -7.17 6.84 -10.18
C LEU A 6 -6.91 7.12 -8.70
N VAL A 7 -5.65 7.40 -8.34
CA VAL A 7 -5.24 7.62 -6.95
C VAL A 7 -5.98 8.82 -6.37
N SER A 8 -6.07 9.93 -7.11
CA SER A 8 -6.80 11.12 -6.67
C SER A 8 -8.29 10.84 -6.48
N ALA A 9 -8.93 10.14 -7.42
CA ALA A 9 -10.35 9.80 -7.37
C ALA A 9 -10.68 8.90 -6.17
N VAL A 10 -9.89 7.84 -5.95
CA VAL A 10 -10.10 6.93 -4.82
C VAL A 10 -9.88 7.66 -3.50
N LEU A 11 -8.79 8.41 -3.33
CA LEU A 11 -8.55 9.17 -2.09
C LEU A 11 -9.69 10.17 -1.80
N LYS A 12 -10.18 10.89 -2.83
CA LYS A 12 -11.35 11.78 -2.68
C LYS A 12 -12.61 11.02 -2.27
N ALA A 13 -12.89 9.87 -2.87
CA ALA A 13 -14.05 9.05 -2.53
C ALA A 13 -14.04 8.57 -1.06
N HIS A 14 -12.85 8.35 -0.50
CA HIS A 14 -12.66 8.03 0.93
C HIS A 14 -12.61 9.27 1.85
N GLY A 15 -12.80 10.47 1.29
CA GLY A 15 -12.91 11.73 2.02
C GLY A 15 -11.57 12.39 2.34
N PHE A 16 -10.52 12.10 1.57
CA PHE A 16 -9.20 12.71 1.73
C PHE A 16 -8.97 13.89 0.77
N PRO A 17 -8.30 14.97 1.23
CA PRO A 17 -7.88 16.05 0.35
C PRO A 17 -6.78 15.54 -0.58
N THR A 18 -6.76 15.97 -1.84
CA THR A 18 -5.80 15.50 -2.86
C THR A 18 -5.19 16.67 -3.61
N THR A 19 -4.96 17.77 -2.90
CA THR A 19 -4.29 18.95 -3.46
C THR A 19 -2.83 18.62 -3.79
N PRO A 20 -2.21 19.34 -4.75
CA PRO A 20 -0.82 19.07 -5.14
C PRO A 20 0.20 19.14 -3.98
N ASN A 21 -0.11 19.90 -2.93
CA ASN A 21 0.77 20.05 -1.77
C ASN A 21 0.78 18.82 -0.84
N VAL A 22 -0.20 17.93 -0.95
CA VAL A 22 -0.34 16.76 -0.08
C VAL A 22 -0.35 15.44 -0.84
N LEU A 23 -0.49 15.45 -2.16
CA LEU A 23 -0.47 14.26 -2.99
C LEU A 23 0.47 14.48 -4.17
N THR A 24 1.49 13.62 -4.26
CA THR A 24 2.32 13.46 -5.45
C THR A 24 2.22 12.02 -5.92
N VAL A 25 1.93 11.84 -7.21
CA VAL A 25 2.00 10.54 -7.87
C VAL A 25 3.07 10.65 -8.95
N SER A 26 4.07 9.78 -8.92
CA SER A 26 5.12 9.74 -9.93
C SER A 26 5.02 8.43 -10.71
N VAL A 27 4.84 8.54 -12.02
CA VAL A 27 4.74 7.38 -12.92
C VAL A 27 6.02 7.27 -13.74
N ALA A 28 6.90 6.36 -13.33
CA ALA A 28 8.10 6.00 -14.08
C ALA A 28 8.08 4.48 -14.33
N ARG A 29 9.19 3.79 -14.05
CA ARG A 29 9.18 2.32 -13.98
C ARG A 29 8.25 1.80 -12.87
N LEU A 30 8.18 2.53 -11.76
CA LEU A 30 7.27 2.27 -10.64
C LEU A 30 6.31 3.45 -10.52
N VAL A 31 5.08 3.17 -10.09
CA VAL A 31 4.16 4.21 -9.66
C VAL A 31 4.41 4.46 -8.18
N LYS A 32 4.87 5.64 -7.84
CA LYS A 32 5.08 6.06 -6.45
C LYS A 32 3.92 6.93 -6.02
N ILE A 33 3.30 6.57 -4.90
CA ILE A 33 2.26 7.37 -4.26
C ILE A 33 2.88 7.97 -3.01
N ASP A 34 2.95 9.29 -2.96
CA ASP A 34 3.33 10.04 -1.77
C ASP A 34 2.17 10.95 -1.36
N PHE A 35 1.44 10.51 -0.35
CA PHE A 35 0.28 11.20 0.20
C PHE A 35 0.57 11.60 1.64
N HIS A 36 0.81 12.89 1.87
CA HIS A 36 1.26 13.41 3.16
C HIS A 36 0.51 14.67 3.64
N PRO A 37 -0.80 14.58 3.94
CA PRO A 37 -1.51 15.63 4.66
C PRO A 37 -0.98 15.83 6.09
N PRO A 38 -1.34 16.94 6.76
CA PRO A 38 -1.02 17.13 8.16
C PRO A 38 -1.45 15.93 9.00
N ASN A 39 -0.52 15.40 9.80
CA ASN A 39 -0.75 14.31 10.75
C ASN A 39 -0.99 12.92 10.14
N MET A 40 -0.78 12.73 8.83
CA MET A 40 -0.99 11.42 8.19
C MET A 40 -0.10 11.22 6.97
N LEU A 41 0.26 9.97 6.70
CA LEU A 41 1.10 9.56 5.59
C LEU A 41 0.56 8.27 4.97
N LEU A 42 0.51 8.23 3.65
CA LEU A 42 0.53 7.03 2.83
C LEU A 42 1.68 7.17 1.83
N TYR A 43 2.69 6.33 1.98
CA TYR A 43 3.69 6.09 0.95
C TYR A 43 3.52 4.68 0.41
N ALA A 44 3.54 4.50 -0.91
CA ALA A 44 3.54 3.17 -1.51
C ALA A 44 4.19 3.18 -2.89
N GLU A 45 4.77 2.03 -3.26
CA GLU A 45 5.33 1.80 -4.59
C GLU A 45 4.59 0.66 -5.27
N LEU A 46 4.13 0.89 -6.49
CA LEU A 46 3.39 -0.07 -7.28
C LEU A 46 4.19 -0.40 -8.54
N ASP A 47 4.59 -1.66 -8.67
CA ASP A 47 5.14 -2.24 -9.88
C ASP A 47 4.00 -2.90 -10.67
N ILE A 48 3.35 -2.09 -11.50
CA ILE A 48 2.22 -2.51 -12.33
C ILE A 48 2.63 -3.62 -13.30
N GLN A 49 3.86 -3.56 -13.82
CA GLN A 49 4.37 -4.56 -14.77
C GLN A 49 4.52 -5.94 -14.13
N ARG A 50 5.01 -5.98 -12.89
CA ARG A 50 5.17 -7.24 -12.14
C ARG A 50 3.92 -7.63 -11.35
N GLY A 51 2.94 -6.74 -11.23
CA GLY A 51 1.67 -7.01 -10.53
C GLY A 51 1.77 -6.93 -9.01
N PHE A 52 2.67 -6.10 -8.46
CA PHE A 52 2.88 -6.00 -7.01
C PHE A 52 2.90 -4.55 -6.50
N ALA A 53 2.39 -4.36 -5.29
CA ALA A 53 2.61 -3.16 -4.50
C ALA A 53 3.49 -3.50 -3.29
N PHE A 54 4.50 -2.67 -3.02
CA PHE A 54 5.45 -2.87 -1.94
C PHE A 54 5.85 -1.52 -1.32
N ASN A 55 6.68 -1.57 -0.27
CA ASN A 55 7.10 -0.39 0.50
C ASN A 55 5.94 0.45 1.03
N ALA A 56 4.78 -0.18 1.28
CA ALA A 56 3.60 0.48 1.82
C ALA A 56 3.85 0.92 3.27
N ASN A 57 3.82 2.23 3.50
CA ASN A 57 3.95 2.84 4.81
C ASN A 57 2.74 3.74 5.08
N LEU A 58 1.97 3.36 6.10
CA LEU A 58 0.77 4.06 6.54
C LEU A 58 1.01 4.56 7.96
N HIS A 59 1.08 5.88 8.13
CA HIS A 59 1.26 6.50 9.43
C HIS A 59 0.13 7.45 9.73
N ILE A 60 -0.46 7.32 10.92
CA ILE A 60 -1.46 8.25 11.44
C ILE A 60 -0.97 8.77 12.79
N ASN A 61 -0.97 10.09 12.96
CA ASN A 61 -0.64 10.73 14.24
C ASN A 61 -1.59 10.21 15.34
N PRO A 62 -1.06 9.78 16.51
CA PRO A 62 -1.88 9.32 17.64
C PRO A 62 -3.07 10.21 17.98
N ARG A 63 -2.94 11.54 17.84
CA ARG A 63 -3.98 12.52 18.15
C ARG A 63 -5.25 12.37 17.31
N ILE A 64 -5.18 11.76 16.12
CA ILE A 64 -6.32 11.61 15.21
C ILE A 64 -6.71 10.15 14.95
N ARG A 65 -6.01 9.18 15.56
CA ARG A 65 -6.25 7.74 15.34
C ARG A 65 -7.66 7.28 15.69
N HIS A 66 -8.27 7.89 16.71
CA HIS A 66 -9.60 7.54 17.21
C HIS A 66 -10.74 7.82 16.21
N ARG A 67 -10.47 8.50 15.10
CA ARG A 67 -11.49 8.92 14.12
C ARG A 67 -11.66 7.95 12.94
N GLY A 68 -11.19 6.71 13.07
CA GLY A 68 -11.25 5.69 12.01
C GLY A 68 -10.43 6.04 10.76
N ILE A 69 -9.57 7.06 10.83
CA ILE A 69 -8.80 7.58 9.68
C ILE A 69 -7.86 6.52 9.12
N GLY A 70 -7.19 5.75 9.99
CA GLY A 70 -6.29 4.69 9.55
C GLY A 70 -7.00 3.58 8.78
N ALA A 71 -8.22 3.21 9.20
CA ALA A 71 -9.01 2.20 8.50
C ALA A 71 -9.46 2.69 7.11
N ARG A 72 -9.90 3.95 7.00
CA ARG A 72 -10.26 4.57 5.71
C ARG A 72 -9.05 4.70 4.78
N LEU A 73 -7.90 5.11 5.30
CA LEU A 73 -6.70 5.25 4.48
C LEU A 73 -6.18 3.89 3.99
N GLN A 74 -6.25 2.86 4.85
CA GLN A 74 -5.98 1.48 4.45
C GLN A 74 -6.96 1.02 3.36
N ALA A 75 -8.26 1.30 3.51
CA ALA A 75 -9.27 0.91 2.52
C ALA A 75 -9.03 1.60 1.17
N ALA A 76 -8.73 2.90 1.17
CA ALA A 76 -8.38 3.65 -0.04
C ALA A 76 -7.15 3.05 -0.72
N TYR A 77 -6.11 2.71 0.05
CA TYR A 77 -4.91 2.07 -0.50
C TYR A 77 -5.20 0.68 -1.10
N GLU A 78 -6.01 -0.13 -0.44
CA GLU A 78 -6.41 -1.45 -0.96
C GLU A 78 -7.23 -1.31 -2.24
N GLU A 79 -8.12 -0.32 -2.32
CA GLU A 79 -8.90 -0.03 -3.52
C GLU A 79 -8.02 0.42 -4.68
N ILE A 80 -7.04 1.30 -4.44
CA ILE A 80 -6.03 1.68 -5.46
C ILE A 80 -5.31 0.44 -5.97
N CYS A 81 -4.87 -0.45 -5.08
CA CYS A 81 -4.17 -1.66 -5.46
C CYS A 81 -5.07 -2.64 -6.25
N ARG A 82 -6.35 -2.75 -5.88
CA ARG A 82 -7.34 -3.57 -6.58
C ARG A 82 -7.59 -3.08 -8.00
N GLU A 83 -7.82 -1.78 -8.17
CA GLU A 83 -8.04 -1.16 -9.48
C GLU A 83 -6.77 -1.22 -10.35
N ALA A 84 -5.60 -1.10 -9.74
CA ALA A 84 -4.31 -1.28 -10.38
C ALA A 84 -3.95 -2.77 -10.65
N ARG A 85 -4.78 -3.72 -10.19
CA ARG A 85 -4.59 -5.17 -10.30
C ARG A 85 -3.25 -5.65 -9.74
N VAL A 86 -2.82 -5.09 -8.63
CA VAL A 86 -1.56 -5.44 -7.97
C VAL A 86 -1.78 -6.15 -6.63
N THR A 87 -0.94 -7.14 -6.34
CA THR A 87 -0.91 -7.82 -5.05
C THR A 87 -0.08 -7.02 -4.05
N ILE A 88 -0.63 -6.75 -2.87
CA ILE A 88 0.07 -6.03 -1.82
C ILE A 88 1.06 -6.96 -1.12
N LEU A 89 2.32 -6.55 -1.00
CA LEU A 89 3.40 -7.24 -0.30
C LEU A 89 3.91 -6.41 0.88
N ILE A 90 4.06 -7.06 2.03
CA ILE A 90 4.63 -6.47 3.25
C ILE A 90 5.82 -7.33 3.65
N ASN A 91 7.03 -6.79 3.55
CA ASN A 91 8.26 -7.53 3.84
C ASN A 91 8.75 -7.28 5.29
N ASN A 92 8.91 -6.01 5.68
CA ASN A 92 9.39 -5.60 7.01
C ASN A 92 8.25 -5.53 8.05
N ASN A 93 7.66 -6.67 8.38
CA ASN A 93 6.48 -6.74 9.24
C ASN A 93 6.82 -7.02 10.70
N ARG A 94 6.66 -6.01 11.57
CA ARG A 94 6.82 -6.16 13.03
C ARG A 94 5.58 -6.69 13.75
N ASN A 95 4.41 -6.73 13.10
CA ASN A 95 3.16 -7.19 13.72
C ASN A 95 2.30 -8.04 12.77
N PRO A 96 2.65 -9.32 12.57
CA PRO A 96 1.88 -10.22 11.71
C PRO A 96 0.45 -10.51 12.18
N ALA A 97 0.16 -10.34 13.47
CA ALA A 97 -1.20 -10.55 13.99
C ALA A 97 -2.16 -9.45 13.51
N PHE A 98 -1.69 -8.19 13.50
CA PHE A 98 -2.47 -7.06 12.98
C PHE A 98 -2.86 -7.26 11.52
N TRP A 99 -1.88 -7.54 10.65
CA TRP A 99 -2.14 -7.71 9.22
C TRP A 99 -3.01 -8.93 8.91
N ARG A 100 -2.90 -10.02 9.68
CA ARG A 100 -3.81 -11.17 9.54
C ARG A 100 -5.27 -10.79 9.79
N LYS A 101 -5.55 -9.93 10.77
CA LYS A 101 -6.92 -9.43 11.03
C LYS A 101 -7.46 -8.60 9.86
N LEU A 102 -6.58 -7.98 9.07
CA LEU A 102 -6.91 -7.25 7.84
C LEU A 102 -6.97 -8.16 6.60
N GLY A 103 -6.90 -9.48 6.75
CA GLY A 103 -7.01 -10.45 5.66
C GLY A 103 -5.70 -10.75 4.93
N PHE A 104 -4.56 -10.23 5.40
CA PHE A 104 -3.26 -10.59 4.84
C PHE A 104 -2.91 -12.03 5.22
N ARG A 105 -2.26 -12.73 4.29
CA ARG A 105 -1.76 -14.08 4.46
C ARG A 105 -0.25 -14.06 4.58
N ARG A 106 0.30 -14.94 5.40
CA ARG A 106 1.76 -15.11 5.48
C ARG A 106 2.27 -15.70 4.16
N LEU A 107 3.40 -15.20 3.67
CA LEU A 107 4.09 -15.84 2.56
C LEU A 107 4.70 -17.15 3.05
N ASN A 108 4.32 -18.26 2.43
CA ASN A 108 4.93 -19.56 2.72
C ASN A 108 6.34 -19.63 2.07
N PRO A 109 7.23 -20.52 2.55
CA PRO A 109 8.62 -20.58 2.07
C PRO A 109 8.74 -20.77 0.55
N PHE A 110 7.85 -21.55 -0.06
CA PHE A 110 7.84 -21.77 -1.50
C PHE A 110 7.52 -20.49 -2.28
N ARG A 111 6.48 -19.74 -1.88
CA ARG A 111 6.14 -18.44 -2.48
C ARG A 111 7.22 -17.40 -2.22
N GLN A 112 7.83 -17.39 -1.04
CA GLN A 112 8.97 -16.51 -0.76
C GLN A 112 10.11 -16.75 -1.73
N MET A 113 10.48 -18.00 -1.97
CA MET A 113 11.54 -18.36 -2.93
C MET A 113 11.19 -17.90 -4.36
N LEU A 114 9.97 -18.17 -4.83
CA LEU A 114 9.53 -17.77 -6.17
C LEU A 114 9.53 -16.25 -6.34
N LEU A 115 8.94 -15.53 -5.39
CA LEU A 115 8.89 -14.06 -5.43
C LEU A 115 10.28 -13.45 -5.26
N SER A 116 11.15 -14.05 -4.44
CA SER A 116 12.51 -13.56 -4.25
C SER A 116 13.28 -13.59 -5.56
N ARG A 117 13.18 -14.68 -6.33
CA ARG A 117 13.79 -14.79 -7.66
C ARG A 117 13.19 -13.82 -8.67
N HIS A 118 11.87 -13.67 -8.66
CA HIS A 118 11.16 -12.81 -9.63
C HIS A 118 11.39 -11.32 -9.37
N LEU A 119 11.41 -10.91 -8.10
CA LEU A 119 11.53 -9.52 -7.68
C LEU A 119 12.97 -9.09 -7.39
N ASN A 120 13.89 -10.05 -7.23
CA ASN A 120 15.26 -9.86 -6.76
C ASN A 120 15.31 -9.18 -5.37
N ILE A 121 14.48 -9.67 -4.44
CA ILE A 121 14.34 -9.13 -3.08
C ILE A 121 14.37 -10.29 -2.07
N ALA A 122 15.03 -10.10 -0.93
CA ALA A 122 14.98 -11.07 0.17
C ALA A 122 13.70 -10.88 0.99
N PHE A 123 13.01 -11.97 1.34
CA PHE A 123 11.80 -11.92 2.16
C PHE A 123 12.05 -12.38 3.59
N ASP A 124 11.55 -11.62 4.56
CA ASP A 124 11.64 -12.00 5.97
C ASP A 124 10.61 -13.08 6.34
N LYS A 125 10.86 -13.80 7.44
CA LYS A 125 9.90 -14.76 8.00
C LYS A 125 8.54 -14.12 8.31
N GLY A 126 8.51 -12.82 8.60
CA GLY A 126 7.29 -12.05 8.90
C GLY A 126 6.53 -11.60 7.66
N SER A 127 7.02 -11.87 6.46
CA SER A 127 6.46 -11.31 5.23
C SER A 127 5.04 -11.78 4.96
N MET A 128 4.21 -10.87 4.50
CA MET A 128 2.79 -11.07 4.25
C MET A 128 2.38 -10.53 2.89
N TYR A 129 1.27 -11.05 2.38
CA TYR A 129 0.68 -10.59 1.14
C TYR A 129 -0.84 -10.54 1.26
N LYS A 130 -1.47 -9.71 0.43
CA LYS A 130 -2.91 -9.68 0.24
C LYS A 130 -3.22 -9.48 -1.23
N VAL A 131 -4.04 -10.39 -1.75
CA VAL A 131 -4.68 -10.21 -3.06
C VAL A 131 -5.95 -9.41 -2.78
N VAL A 132 -6.08 -8.28 -3.46
CA VAL A 132 -7.17 -7.31 -3.30
C VAL A 132 -8.03 -7.26 -4.54
#